data_AF-A0A970J205-F1
#
_entry.id   AF-A0A970J205-F1
#
_cell.length_a   1.000
_cell.length_b   1.000
_cell.length_c   1.000
_cell.angle_alpha   90.00
_cell.angle_beta   90.00
_cell.angle_gamma   90.00
#
_symmetry.space_group_name_H-M   'P 1'
#
loop_
_entity.id
_entity.type
_entity.pdbx_description
1 polymer ?
#
loop_
_entity_poly.entity_id
_entity_poly.type
_entity_poly.pdbx_seq_one_letter_code
_entity_poly.pdbx_strand_id
1 'polypeptide(L)'
;MEKKHGTGEIEQEVDALLAAADQLLTVAEQTQDPTFVYEKCRAAVGQLLLAYLLTREGRTNLSADSTIGLLWEKSVACDPEILLLADQIRYFLDEIGSVPNGEEMETILDAANEIWDFIYDSFPEVET
;
A
#
# COMPACT_ATOMS: atom_id res chain seq x y z
N MET A 1 -21.17 27.29 -5.75
CA MET A 1 -20.31 26.85 -6.88
C MET A 1 -18.95 27.46 -6.58
N GLU A 2 -17.84 26.77 -6.29
CA GLU A 2 -17.38 25.39 -6.50
C GLU A 2 -16.43 25.02 -5.34
N LYS A 3 -16.52 23.79 -4.82
CA LYS A 3 -15.48 23.14 -4.00
C LYS A 3 -14.98 21.87 -4.69
N LYS A 4 -14.93 21.87 -6.03
CA LYS A 4 -14.60 20.66 -6.82
C LYS A 4 -13.10 20.50 -7.15
N HIS A 5 -12.26 21.50 -6.90
CA HIS A 5 -10.84 21.42 -7.29
C HIS A 5 -9.99 20.56 -6.35
N GLY A 6 -10.31 20.47 -5.06
CA GLY A 6 -9.48 19.69 -4.11
C GLY A 6 -9.68 18.18 -4.21
N THR A 7 -10.89 17.73 -4.57
CA THR A 7 -11.22 16.29 -4.60
C THR A 7 -10.59 15.60 -5.81
N GLY A 8 -10.61 16.24 -6.98
CA GLY A 8 -10.04 15.64 -8.20
C GLY A 8 -8.50 15.52 -8.17
N GLU A 9 -7.79 16.37 -7.44
CA GLU A 9 -6.34 16.25 -7.26
C GLU A 9 -5.99 15.02 -6.40
N ILE A 10 -6.78 14.76 -5.35
CA ILE A 10 -6.59 13.60 -4.47
C ILE A 10 -6.93 12.31 -5.19
N GLU A 11 -8.03 12.28 -5.95
CA GLU A 11 -8.41 11.11 -6.77
C GLU A 11 -7.29 10.76 -7.76
N GLN A 12 -6.72 11.74 -8.47
CA GLN A 12 -5.60 11.53 -9.38
C GLN A 12 -4.33 11.02 -8.67
N GLU A 13 -4.05 11.54 -7.47
CA GLU A 13 -2.90 11.09 -6.69
C GLU A 13 -3.11 9.64 -6.21
N VAL A 14 -4.30 9.30 -5.71
CA VAL A 14 -4.67 7.93 -5.33
C VAL A 14 -4.54 6.99 -6.52
N ASP A 15 -5.10 7.33 -7.68
CA ASP A 15 -5.00 6.52 -8.90
C ASP A 15 -3.53 6.28 -9.32
N ALA A 16 -2.69 7.31 -9.21
CA ALA A 16 -1.26 7.20 -9.52
C ALA A 16 -0.52 6.28 -8.53
N LEU A 17 -0.86 6.34 -7.25
CA LEU A 17 -0.29 5.47 -6.21
C LEU A 17 -0.72 4.01 -6.42
N LEU A 18 -1.98 3.77 -6.76
CA LEU A 18 -2.49 2.43 -7.08
C LEU A 18 -1.81 1.87 -8.33
N ALA A 19 -1.72 2.64 -9.41
CA ALA A 19 -1.00 2.22 -10.61
C ALA A 19 0.48 1.91 -10.33
N ALA A 20 1.12 2.68 -9.45
CA ALA A 20 2.51 2.42 -9.05
C ALA A 20 2.64 1.12 -8.22
N ALA A 21 1.72 0.86 -7.28
CA ALA A 21 1.70 -0.38 -6.52
C ALA A 21 1.47 -1.61 -7.41
N ASP A 22 0.51 -1.55 -8.35
CA ASP A 22 0.23 -2.63 -9.30
C ASP A 22 1.47 -2.97 -10.14
N GLN A 23 2.15 -1.94 -10.66
CA GLN A 23 3.39 -2.12 -11.42
C GLN A 23 4.49 -2.77 -10.56
N LEU A 24 4.62 -2.39 -9.29
CA LEU A 24 5.62 -2.95 -8.39
C LEU A 24 5.35 -4.43 -8.09
N LEU A 25 4.10 -4.81 -7.83
CA LEU A 25 3.69 -6.20 -7.60
C LEU A 25 3.88 -7.05 -8.85
N THR A 26 3.46 -6.55 -10.02
CA THR A 26 3.71 -7.20 -11.32
C THR A 26 5.20 -7.47 -11.55
N VAL A 27 6.08 -6.51 -11.20
CA VAL A 27 7.53 -6.69 -11.32
C VAL A 27 8.07 -7.70 -10.30
N ALA A 28 7.51 -7.72 -9.08
CA ALA A 28 7.89 -8.67 -8.04
C ALA A 28 7.59 -10.12 -8.48
N GLU A 29 6.43 -10.36 -9.09
CA GLU A 29 6.02 -11.69 -9.59
C GLU A 29 6.91 -12.23 -10.72
N GLN A 30 7.59 -11.36 -11.46
CA GLN A 30 8.40 -11.73 -12.63
C GLN A 30 9.85 -12.10 -12.30
N THR A 31 10.31 -11.85 -11.07
CA THR A 31 11.69 -12.10 -10.67
C THR A 31 11.80 -13.35 -9.79
N GLN A 32 13.01 -13.92 -9.71
CA GLN A 32 13.35 -14.99 -8.78
C GLN A 32 14.30 -14.52 -7.66
N ASP A 33 14.67 -13.24 -7.63
CA ASP A 33 15.53 -12.66 -6.61
C ASP A 33 14.70 -12.31 -5.36
N PRO A 34 14.88 -13.02 -4.22
CA PRO A 34 14.08 -12.82 -3.03
C PRO A 34 14.23 -11.42 -2.42
N THR A 35 15.42 -10.82 -2.54
CA THR A 35 15.67 -9.47 -2.03
C THR A 35 14.86 -8.48 -2.85
N PHE A 36 14.89 -8.65 -4.17
CA PHE A 36 14.16 -7.78 -5.08
C PHE A 36 12.64 -7.93 -4.93
N VAL A 37 12.13 -9.15 -4.76
CA VAL A 37 10.70 -9.39 -4.47
C VAL A 37 10.29 -8.62 -3.22
N TYR A 38 11.02 -8.80 -2.11
CA TYR A 38 10.72 -8.12 -0.86
C TYR A 38 10.75 -6.60 -0.99
N GLU A 39 11.77 -6.04 -1.63
CA GLU A 39 11.87 -4.60 -1.87
C GLU A 39 10.69 -4.05 -2.67
N LYS A 40 10.25 -4.78 -3.71
CA LYS A 40 9.11 -4.38 -4.55
C LYS A 40 7.78 -4.47 -3.81
N CYS A 41 7.54 -5.57 -3.09
CA CYS A 41 6.34 -5.73 -2.26
C CYS A 41 6.28 -4.64 -1.18
N ARG A 42 7.38 -4.39 -0.49
CA ARG A 42 7.46 -3.35 0.55
C ARG A 42 7.21 -1.96 -0.03
N ALA A 43 7.76 -1.66 -1.20
CA ALA A 43 7.49 -0.40 -1.89
C ALA A 43 6.01 -0.28 -2.28
N ALA A 44 5.39 -1.34 -2.80
CA ALA A 44 3.97 -1.38 -3.17
C ALA A 44 3.08 -1.12 -1.95
N VAL A 45 3.34 -1.78 -0.83
CA VAL A 45 2.61 -1.57 0.44
C VAL A 45 2.72 -0.11 0.91
N GLY A 46 3.88 0.53 0.73
CA GLY A 46 4.04 1.97 1.03
C GLY A 46 3.13 2.86 0.18
N GLN A 47 3.02 2.58 -1.13
CA GLN A 47 2.09 3.30 -2.01
C GLN A 47 0.63 3.07 -1.59
N LEU A 48 0.27 1.82 -1.27
CA LEU A 48 -1.09 1.43 -0.89
C LEU A 48 -1.56 2.08 0.41
N LEU A 49 -0.72 2.07 1.45
CA LEU A 49 -1.06 2.74 2.71
C LEU A 49 -1.20 4.25 2.55
N LEU A 50 -0.39 4.88 1.68
CA LEU A 50 -0.53 6.30 1.38
C LEU A 50 -1.84 6.59 0.62
N ALA A 51 -2.19 5.76 -0.38
CA ALA A 51 -3.43 5.88 -1.13
C ALA A 51 -4.66 5.77 -0.21
N TYR A 52 -4.62 4.81 0.72
CA TYR A 52 -5.65 4.62 1.73
C TYR A 52 -5.79 5.86 2.63
N LEU A 53 -4.68 6.37 3.17
CA LEU A 53 -4.66 7.58 4.00
C LEU A 53 -5.20 8.81 3.27
N LEU A 54 -4.79 9.04 2.04
CA LEU A 54 -5.26 10.17 1.23
C LEU A 54 -6.76 10.10 1.01
N THR A 55 -7.31 8.90 0.79
CA THR A 55 -8.75 8.72 0.62
C THR A 55 -9.53 9.02 1.91
N ARG A 56 -8.97 8.72 3.08
CA ARG A 56 -9.66 8.92 4.37
C ARG A 56 -9.48 10.34 4.94
N GLU A 57 -8.29 10.91 4.86
CA GLU A 57 -7.97 12.23 5.42
C GLU A 57 -8.10 13.38 4.41
N GLY A 58 -8.13 13.05 3.11
CA GLY A 58 -8.10 14.01 2.00
C GLY A 58 -6.75 14.69 1.79
N ARG A 59 -5.91 14.80 2.82
CA ARG A 59 -4.53 15.33 2.70
C ARG A 59 -3.66 14.72 3.78
N THR A 60 -2.41 14.45 3.44
CA THR A 60 -1.38 14.09 4.41
C THR A 60 -0.07 14.82 4.10
N ASN A 61 0.80 14.95 5.10
CA ASN A 61 2.17 15.44 4.93
C ASN A 61 3.18 14.30 4.73
N LEU A 62 2.69 13.07 4.63
CA LEU A 62 3.48 11.88 4.38
C LEU A 62 3.68 11.67 2.88
N SER A 63 4.71 10.90 2.55
CA SER A 63 4.98 10.39 1.20
C SER A 63 5.18 8.89 1.22
N ALA A 64 5.20 8.25 0.05
CA ALA A 64 5.42 6.81 -0.07
C ALA A 64 6.81 6.35 0.43
N ASP A 65 7.77 7.29 0.53
CA ASP A 65 9.10 7.05 1.11
C ASP A 65 9.08 7.06 2.65
N SER A 66 7.95 7.41 3.27
CA SER A 66 7.77 7.31 4.72
C SER A 66 7.90 5.86 5.16
N THR A 67 8.34 5.64 6.39
CA THR A 67 8.43 4.26 6.92
C THR A 67 7.05 3.60 6.92
N ILE A 68 7.01 2.30 6.58
CA ILE A 68 5.76 1.51 6.61
C ILE A 68 5.10 1.59 7.98
N GLY A 69 5.88 1.52 9.06
CA GLY A 69 5.36 1.65 10.42
C GLY A 69 4.62 2.98 10.66
N LEU A 70 5.12 4.10 10.13
CA LEU A 70 4.46 5.40 10.25
C LEU A 70 3.18 5.48 9.42
N LEU A 71 3.22 5.00 8.16
CA LEU A 71 2.04 4.96 7.29
C LEU A 71 0.94 4.07 7.90
N TRP A 72 1.33 2.92 8.44
CA TRP A 72 0.43 1.98 9.12
C TRP A 72 -0.20 2.59 10.37
N GLU A 73 0.61 3.16 11.28
CA GLU A 73 0.11 3.80 12.52
C GLU A 73 -0.94 4.86 12.19
N LYS A 74 -0.69 5.67 11.16
CA LYS A 74 -1.60 6.72 10.72
C LYS A 74 -2.86 6.15 10.09
N SER A 75 -2.73 5.11 9.28
CA SER A 75 -3.87 4.44 8.64
C SER A 75 -4.81 3.87 9.70
N VAL A 76 -4.26 3.19 10.71
CA VAL A 76 -5.02 2.63 11.84
C VAL A 76 -5.69 3.72 12.68
N ALA A 77 -5.01 4.84 12.91
CA ALA A 77 -5.56 5.97 13.67
C ALA A 77 -6.74 6.65 12.95
N CYS A 78 -6.71 6.66 11.60
CA CYS A 78 -7.75 7.24 10.77
C CYS A 78 -8.95 6.30 10.61
N ASP A 79 -8.68 5.03 10.30
CA ASP A 79 -9.69 4.01 10.06
C ASP A 79 -9.25 2.65 10.63
N PRO A 80 -9.74 2.28 11.83
CA PRO A 80 -9.38 1.03 12.49
C PRO A 80 -9.77 -0.24 11.74
N GLU A 81 -10.64 -0.18 10.71
CA GLU A 81 -11.01 -1.36 9.92
C GLU A 81 -9.79 -2.00 9.24
N ILE A 82 -8.79 -1.18 8.90
CA ILE A 82 -7.53 -1.65 8.31
C ILE A 82 -6.77 -2.64 9.22
N LEU A 83 -7.07 -2.71 10.53
CA LEU A 83 -6.48 -3.69 11.45
C LEU A 83 -6.73 -5.15 11.04
N LEU A 84 -7.69 -5.42 10.16
CA LEU A 84 -7.87 -6.73 9.54
C LEU A 84 -6.61 -7.21 8.79
N LEU A 85 -5.76 -6.28 8.35
CA LEU A 85 -4.49 -6.55 7.65
C LEU A 85 -3.27 -6.66 8.58
N ALA A 86 -3.45 -6.71 9.90
CA ALA A 86 -2.33 -6.63 10.85
C ALA A 86 -1.30 -7.76 10.66
N ASP A 87 -1.75 -8.97 10.31
CA ASP A 87 -0.87 -10.11 10.08
C ASP A 87 -0.06 -9.95 8.79
N GLN A 88 -0.67 -9.43 7.73
CA GLN A 88 -0.02 -9.16 6.44
C GLN A 88 0.99 -8.02 6.57
N ILE A 89 0.61 -6.94 7.25
CA ILE A 89 1.47 -5.77 7.42
C ILE A 89 2.72 -6.10 8.23
N ARG A 90 2.64 -7.06 9.16
CA ARG A 90 3.77 -7.48 9.99
C ARG A 90 4.99 -7.89 9.18
N TYR A 91 4.81 -8.47 7.99
CA TYR A 91 5.93 -8.84 7.10
C TYR A 91 6.75 -7.64 6.62
N PHE A 92 6.19 -6.42 6.67
CA PHE A 92 6.80 -5.21 6.10
C PHE A 92 7.20 -4.17 7.16
N LEU A 93 6.92 -4.45 8.44
CA LEU A 93 7.26 -3.56 9.57
C LEU A 93 8.73 -3.64 9.98
N ASP A 94 9.40 -4.77 9.73
CA ASP A 94 10.81 -4.96 10.06
C ASP A 94 11.74 -4.17 9.12
N GLU A 95 12.85 -3.65 9.66
CA GLU A 95 13.87 -2.96 8.87
C GLU A 95 14.49 -3.89 7.83
N ILE A 96 14.78 -3.33 6.65
CA ILE A 96 15.42 -4.01 5.52
C ILE A 96 16.74 -4.65 6.01
N GLY A 97 16.75 -5.96 6.20
CA GLY A 97 17.89 -6.68 6.76
C GLY A 97 17.61 -8.15 7.10
N SER A 98 16.35 -8.49 7.41
CA SER A 98 15.85 -9.86 7.45
C SER A 98 15.26 -10.22 6.09
N VAL A 99 16.12 -10.41 5.07
CA VAL A 99 15.63 -10.90 3.77
C VAL A 99 15.07 -12.31 3.99
N PRO A 100 13.78 -12.53 3.72
CA PRO A 100 13.15 -13.83 3.89
C PRO A 100 13.76 -14.87 2.93
N ASN A 101 13.81 -16.12 3.36
CA ASN A 101 14.29 -17.22 2.53
C ASN A 101 13.27 -17.54 1.40
N GLY A 102 13.64 -18.39 0.44
CA GLY A 102 12.83 -18.62 -0.76
C GLY A 102 11.40 -19.14 -0.53
N GLU A 103 11.11 -19.83 0.58
CA GLU A 103 9.75 -20.29 0.93
C GLU A 103 8.88 -19.16 1.49
N GLU A 104 9.49 -18.12 2.03
CA GLU A 104 8.79 -16.95 2.59
C GLU A 104 8.39 -15.94 1.48
N MET A 105 8.88 -16.12 0.25
CA MET A 105 8.59 -15.21 -0.87
C MET A 105 7.16 -15.26 -1.37
N GLU A 106 6.61 -16.46 -1.53
CA GLU A 106 5.21 -16.65 -1.92
C GLU A 106 4.29 -16.03 -0.87
N THR A 107 4.57 -16.30 0.42
CA THR A 107 3.87 -15.68 1.56
C THR A 107 3.89 -14.15 1.53
N ILE A 108 5.01 -13.55 1.12
CA ILE A 108 5.16 -12.08 1.08
C ILE A 108 4.42 -11.45 -0.09
N LEU A 109 4.46 -12.09 -1.25
CA LEU A 109 3.66 -11.68 -2.40
C LEU A 109 2.17 -11.78 -2.07
N ASP A 110 1.74 -12.90 -1.49
CA ASP A 110 0.36 -13.12 -1.05
C ASP A 110 -0.06 -12.05 -0.04
N ALA A 111 0.77 -11.75 0.97
CA ALA A 111 0.48 -10.70 1.94
C ALA A 111 0.34 -9.32 1.29
N ALA A 112 1.19 -8.98 0.31
CA ALA A 112 1.09 -7.71 -0.39
C ALA A 112 -0.16 -7.63 -1.29
N ASN A 113 -0.53 -8.74 -1.93
CA ASN A 113 -1.75 -8.86 -2.75
C ASN A 113 -3.02 -8.80 -1.89
N GLU A 114 -3.04 -9.41 -0.71
CA GLU A 114 -4.17 -9.27 0.23
C GLU A 114 -4.35 -7.83 0.72
N ILE A 115 -3.25 -7.11 0.97
CA ILE A 115 -3.28 -5.68 1.30
C ILE A 115 -3.82 -4.87 0.11
N TRP A 116 -3.39 -5.19 -1.11
CA TRP A 116 -3.90 -4.59 -2.33
C TRP A 116 -5.40 -4.76 -2.45
N ASP A 117 -5.90 -6.01 -2.38
CA ASP A 117 -7.32 -6.33 -2.54
C ASP A 117 -8.17 -5.58 -1.52
N PHE A 118 -7.79 -5.62 -0.24
CA PHE A 118 -8.52 -4.89 0.80
C PHE A 118 -8.58 -3.38 0.56
N ILE A 119 -7.44 -2.77 0.20
CA ILE A 119 -7.38 -1.31 0.00
C ILE A 119 -8.14 -0.92 -1.26
N TYR A 120 -8.02 -1.70 -2.33
CA TYR A 120 -8.75 -1.47 -3.57
C TYR A 120 -10.27 -1.56 -3.36
N ASP A 121 -10.74 -2.62 -2.68
CA ASP A 121 -12.15 -2.83 -2.34
C ASP A 121 -12.70 -1.78 -1.35
N SER A 122 -11.82 -1.08 -0.63
CA SER A 122 -12.19 0.01 0.28
C SER A 122 -12.51 1.33 -0.43
N PHE A 123 -12.25 1.43 -1.75
CA PHE A 123 -12.61 2.58 -2.56
C PHE A 123 -14.05 2.45 -3.08
N PRO A 124 -14.86 3.52 -3.02
CA PRO A 124 -16.22 3.48 -3.54
C PRO A 124 -16.20 3.19 -5.05
N GLU A 125 -17.01 2.21 -5.49
CA GLU A 125 -17.22 1.95 -6.91
C GLU A 125 -17.66 3.25 -7.61
N VAL A 126 -16.89 3.69 -8.60
CA VAL A 126 -17.34 4.76 -9.50
C VAL A 126 -18.40 4.13 -10.40
N GLU A 127 -19.67 4.28 -10.05
CA GLU A 127 -20.77 4.00 -10.99
C GLU A 127 -20.52 4.81 -12.26
N THR A 128 -20.19 4.11 -13.35
CA THR A 128 -20.02 4.69 -14.71
C THR A 128 -21.35 4.90 -15.40
#